data_AF-A0A0L8GYX4-F1
#
_entry.id   AF-A0A0L8GYX4-F1
#
_cell.length_a   1.000
_cell.length_b   1.000
_cell.length_c   1.000
_cell.angle_alpha   90.00
_cell.angle_beta   90.00
_cell.angle_gamma   90.00
#
_symmetry.space_group_name_H-M   'P 1'
#
loop_
_entity.id
_entity.type
_entity.pdbx_description
1 polymer ?
#
loop_
_entity_poly.entity_id
_entity_poly.type
_entity_poly.pdbx_seq_one_letter_code
_entity_poly.pdbx_strand_id
1 'polypeptide(L)' 'MLKTEVKTLPIIFQNIWINEEIPNSWEKGLIVKLPKKGDATDCNNWRGITLFTNHQ' A
#
# COMPACT_ATOMS: atom_id res chain seq x y z
N MET A 1 2.04 -18.47 -14.23
CA MET A 1 2.68 -17.70 -13.16
C MET A 1 1.69 -16.90 -12.28
N LEU A 2 0.39 -16.82 -12.60
CA LEU A 2 -0.63 -16.05 -11.84
C LEU A 2 -1.48 -16.87 -10.82
N LYS A 3 -1.10 -18.10 -10.47
CA LYS A 3 -1.94 -18.97 -9.62
C LYS A 3 -1.49 -19.08 -8.15
N THR A 4 -0.28 -18.62 -7.83
CA THR A 4 0.33 -18.77 -6.49
C THR A 4 0.09 -17.57 -5.58
N GLU A 5 -0.30 -16.40 -6.10
CA GLU A 5 -0.39 -15.15 -5.34
C GLU A 5 -1.70 -15.00 -4.54
N VAL A 6 -2.79 -15.60 -5.01
CA VAL A 6 -4.12 -15.44 -4.39
C VAL A 6 -4.25 -16.18 -3.06
N LYS A 7 -3.45 -17.23 -2.81
CA LYS A 7 -3.53 -18.04 -1.59
C LYS A 7 -2.75 -17.45 -0.40
N THR A 8 -1.77 -16.60 -0.65
CA THR A 8 -0.89 -16.06 0.40
C THR A 8 -1.50 -14.86 1.10
N LEU A 9 -2.27 -14.04 0.37
CA LEU A 9 -2.83 -12.80 0.91
C LEU A 9 -3.85 -13.02 2.04
N PRO A 10 -4.79 -14.00 1.97
CA PRO A 10 -5.68 -14.29 3.08
C PRO A 10 -4.95 -14.72 4.36
N ILE A 11 -3.86 -15.48 4.21
CA ILE A 11 -3.04 -15.96 5.34
C ILE A 11 -2.37 -14.78 6.04
N ILE A 12 -1.79 -13.85 5.26
CA ILE A 12 -1.16 -12.65 5.81
C ILE A 12 -2.18 -11.82 6.59
N PHE A 13 -3.37 -11.58 6.03
CA PHE A 13 -4.41 -10.82 6.72
C PHE A 13 -4.92 -11.52 7.99
N GLN A 14 -5.08 -12.85 7.96
CA GLN A 14 -5.48 -13.62 9.13
C GLN A 14 -4.43 -13.51 10.25
N ASN A 15 -3.14 -13.58 9.92
CA ASN A 15 -2.07 -13.45 10.89
C ASN A 15 -2.01 -12.04 11.51
N ILE A 16 -2.17 -11.00 10.69
CA ILE A 16 -2.26 -9.61 11.18
C ILE A 16 -3.46 -9.46 12.11
N TRP A 17 -4.61 -10.06 11.76
CA TRP A 17 -5.82 -9.97 12.59
C TRP A 17 -5.67 -10.69 13.94
N ILE A 18 -5.05 -11.86 13.97
CA ILE A 18 -4.93 -12.67 15.20
C ILE A 18 -3.85 -12.08 16.13
N ASN A 19 -2.72 -11.67 15.57
CA ASN A 19 -1.57 -11.22 16.36
C ASN A 19 -1.55 -9.70 16.59
N GLU A 20 -2.39 -8.95 15.88
CA GLU A 20 -2.41 -7.47 15.86
C GLU A 20 -1.06 -6.83 15.47
N GLU A 21 -0.20 -7.60 14.80
CA GLU A 21 1.13 -7.18 14.37
C GLU A 21 1.17 -7.00 12.84
N ILE A 22 1.65 -5.85 12.40
CA ILE A 22 1.93 -5.59 10.97
C ILE A 22 3.38 -5.95 10.64
N PRO A 23 3.68 -6.41 9.41
CA PRO A 23 5.06 -6.60 8.99
C PRO A 23 5.85 -5.30 9.10
N ASN A 24 7.08 -5.34 9.65
CA ASN A 24 7.95 -4.15 9.77
C ASN A 24 8.20 -3.46 8.42
N SER A 25 8.17 -4.19 7.31
CA SER A 25 8.27 -3.63 5.96
C SER A 25 7.10 -2.71 5.59
N TRP A 26 5.98 -2.78 6.30
CA TRP A 26 4.80 -1.95 6.11
C TRP A 26 4.75 -0.76 7.09
N GLU A 27 5.70 -0.64 8.01
CA GLU A 27 5.74 0.48 8.96
C GLU A 27 6.19 1.79 8.31
N LYS A 28 7.01 1.71 7.27
CA LYS A 28 7.59 2.88 6.60
C LYS A 28 7.09 2.97 5.16
N GLY A 29 6.59 4.14 4.81
CA GLY A 29 6.17 4.45 3.46
C GLY A 29 6.39 5.91 3.11
N LEU A 30 6.59 6.17 1.82
CA LEU A 30 6.70 7.52 1.27
C LEU A 30 5.34 7.95 0.72
N ILE A 31 4.81 9.07 1.22
CA ILE A 31 3.59 9.66 0.67
C ILE A 31 3.94 10.44 -0.59
N VAL A 32 3.36 10.03 -1.72
CA VAL A 32 3.53 10.68 -3.02
C VAL A 32 2.18 11.20 -3.50
N LYS A 33 2.15 12.42 -4.04
CA LYS A 33 0.97 12.98 -4.68
C LYS A 33 0.89 12.49 -6.12
N LEU A 34 -0.17 11.77 -6.45
CA LEU A 34 -0.51 11.41 -7.83
C LEU A 34 -1.62 12.32 -8.36
N PRO A 35 -1.48 12.83 -9.59
CA PRO A 35 -2.54 13.60 -10.23
C PRO A 35 -3.74 12.70 -10.56
N LYS A 36 -4.95 13.22 -10.36
CA LYS A 36 -6.20 12.71 -10.93
C LYS A 36 -6.41 13.38 -12.30
N LYS A 37 -7.38 12.88 -13.08
CA LYS A 37 -7.80 13.55 -14.31
C LYS A 37 -8.43 14.91 -13.97
N GLY A 38 -8.04 15.96 -14.70
CA GLY A 38 -8.56 17.32 -14.50
C GLY A 38 -7.47 18.38 -14.60
N ASP A 39 -7.76 19.56 -14.09
CA ASP A 39 -6.81 20.67 -13.98
C ASP A 39 -5.76 20.37 -12.91
N ALA A 40 -4.48 20.44 -13.27
CA ALA A 40 -3.36 20.20 -12.37
C ALA A 40 -3.15 21.32 -11.33
N THR A 41 -3.72 22.51 -11.56
CA THR A 41 -3.62 23.65 -10.64
C THR A 41 -4.62 23.58 -9.49
N ASP A 42 -5.71 22.81 -9.64
CA ASP A 42 -6.67 22.54 -8.57
C ASP A 42 -6.11 21.49 -7.60
N CYS A 43 -5.92 21.88 -6.34
CA CYS A 43 -5.38 21.01 -5.30
C CYS A 43 -6.27 19.77 -5.03
N ASN A 44 -7.57 19.84 -5.31
CA ASN A 44 -8.51 18.71 -5.13
C ASN A 44 -8.27 17.58 -6.15
N ASN A 45 -7.62 17.90 -7.27
CA ASN A 45 -7.27 16.94 -8.32
C ASN A 45 -6.00 16.15 -8.02
N TRP A 46 -5.47 16.22 -6.79
CA TRP A 46 -4.37 15.37 -6.35
C TRP A 46 -4.88 14.32 -5.36
N ARG A 47 -4.31 13.12 -5.42
CA ARG A 47 -4.50 12.08 -4.39
C ARG A 47 -3.16 11.67 -3.79
N GLY A 48 -3.11 11.53 -2.47
CA GLY A 48 -1.98 10.87 -1.82
C GLY A 48 -2.03 9.37 -2.10
N ILE A 49 -0.89 8.78 -2.43
CA ILE A 49 -0.66 7.34 -2.30
C ILE A 49 0.54 7.12 -1.39
N THR A 50 0.55 6.00 -0.67
CA THR A 50 1.70 5.58 0.11
C THR A 50 2.47 4.52 -0.66
N LEU A 51 3.73 4.78 -0.98
CA LEU A 51 4.65 3.79 -1.53
C LEU A 51 5.39 3.13 -0.37
N PHE A 52 5.23 1.82 -0.22
CA PHE A 52 6.02 1.06 0.74
C PHE A 52 7.42 0.80 0.16
N THR A 53 8.45 1.17 0.90
CA THR A 53 9.85 0.94 0.50
C THR A 53 10.39 -0.23 1.32
N ASN A 54 10.74 -1.33 0.66
CA ASN A 54 11.53 -2.37 1.31
C ASN A 54 12.98 -1.89 1.39
N HIS A 55 13.41 -1.42 2.57
CA HIS A 55 14.83 -1.32 2.86
C HIS A 55 15.31 -2.75 3.15
N GLN A 56 16.04 -3.34 2.21
CA GLN A 56 16.90 -4.49 2.51
C GLN A 56 18.08 -4.05 3.37
#